data_AF-A0A1W9SNE1-F1
#
_entry.id   AF-A0A1W9SNE1-F1
#
_cell.length_a   1.000
_cell.length_b   1.000
_cell.length_c   1.000
_cell.angle_alpha   90.00
_cell.angle_beta   90.00
_cell.angle_gamma   90.00
#
_symmetry.space_group_name_H-M   'P 1'
#
loop_
_entity.id
_entity.type
_entity.pdbx_description
1 polymer ?
#
loop_
_entity_poly.entity_id
_entity_poly.type
_entity_poly.pdbx_seq_one_letter_code
_entity_poly.pdbx_strand_id
1 'polypeptide(L)'
;QETHDFDMNAIVRDNIAMIEFPENQTNNTNKKKDVLCEEAKYSDILHLPHGLKAYFDLEQAIYCAKKENKPIFVDFTGHGCVNCREMEQKVWAEKPILKRLRKDFVILAMYVDDKKIDLPENEWITAEDGRIKKTLGGKNSYIQRTKFKSNAQPY
;
A
#
# COMPACT_ATOMS: atom_id res chain seq x y z
N GLN A 1 -8.34 -4.88 -28.60
CA GLN A 1 -7.20 -5.81 -28.60
C GLN A 1 -6.52 -5.61 -27.26
N GLU A 2 -6.93 -6.38 -26.24
CA GLU A 2 -6.33 -6.32 -24.91
C GLU A 2 -5.02 -7.09 -24.94
N THR A 3 -3.91 -6.40 -24.66
CA THR A 3 -2.62 -7.03 -24.46
C THR A 3 -2.56 -7.53 -23.03
N HIS A 4 -2.79 -8.82 -22.83
CA HIS A 4 -2.39 -9.52 -21.62
C HIS A 4 -0.86 -9.53 -21.56
N ASP A 5 -0.32 -8.56 -20.83
CA ASP A 5 1.11 -8.46 -20.60
C ASP A 5 1.50 -9.50 -19.55
N PHE A 6 1.99 -10.66 -20.02
CA PHE A 6 2.54 -11.69 -19.15
C PHE A 6 3.92 -11.22 -18.69
N ASP A 7 3.97 -10.48 -17.59
CA ASP A 7 5.25 -10.17 -16.94
C ASP A 7 5.84 -11.46 -16.35
N MET A 8 6.64 -12.14 -17.17
CA MET A 8 7.34 -13.37 -16.83
C MET A 8 8.25 -13.18 -15.60
N ASN A 9 8.70 -11.95 -15.33
CA ASN A 9 9.51 -11.67 -14.16
C ASN A 9 8.69 -11.66 -12.86
N ALA A 10 7.40 -11.35 -12.91
CA ALA A 10 6.51 -11.44 -11.76
C ALA A 10 6.32 -12.91 -11.35
N ILE A 11 6.03 -13.79 -12.32
CA ILE A 11 5.86 -15.24 -12.08
C ILE A 11 7.16 -15.87 -11.58
N VAL A 12 8.30 -15.48 -12.14
CA VAL A 12 9.62 -15.97 -11.69
C VAL A 12 9.94 -15.48 -10.27
N ARG A 13 9.56 -14.26 -9.89
CA ARG A 13 9.75 -13.76 -8.52
C ARG A 13 8.88 -14.51 -7.51
N ASP A 14 7.63 -14.83 -7.87
CA ASP A 14 6.73 -15.62 -7.01
C ASP A 14 7.24 -17.07 -6.86
N ASN A 15 7.79 -17.66 -7.93
CA ASN A 15 8.37 -19.01 -7.89
C ASN A 15 9.74 -19.07 -7.21
N ILE A 16 10.59 -18.03 -7.32
CA ILE A 16 11.88 -17.93 -6.61
C ILE A 16 11.66 -17.78 -5.10
N ALA A 17 10.57 -17.13 -4.67
CA ALA A 17 10.20 -17.12 -3.24
C ALA A 17 9.93 -18.55 -2.69
N MET A 18 9.64 -19.52 -3.55
CA MET A 18 9.45 -20.93 -3.19
C MET A 18 10.72 -21.80 -3.30
N ILE A 19 11.77 -21.36 -4.01
CA ILE A 19 12.95 -22.19 -4.33
C ILE A 19 14.23 -21.43 -3.98
N GLU A 20 14.72 -21.58 -2.73
CA GLU A 20 16.09 -21.34 -2.17
C GLU A 20 15.93 -20.95 -0.68
N PHE A 21 16.36 -21.70 0.36
CA PHE A 21 17.54 -22.55 0.59
C PHE A 21 17.27 -23.73 1.56
N PRO A 22 18.05 -24.84 1.48
CA PRO A 22 18.00 -25.98 2.39
C PRO A 22 18.70 -25.70 3.73
N GLU A 23 18.26 -26.43 4.76
CA GLU A 23 18.56 -26.24 6.18
C GLU A 23 20.05 -26.42 6.57
N ASN A 24 20.52 -25.57 7.48
CA ASN A 24 21.44 -26.01 8.54
C ASN A 24 21.16 -25.23 9.83
N GLN A 25 20.94 -25.96 10.92
CA GLN A 25 20.46 -25.45 12.20
C GLN A 25 21.56 -24.71 12.99
N THR A 26 21.36 -23.41 13.23
CA THR A 26 21.86 -22.70 14.43
C THR A 26 20.93 -21.55 14.79
N ASN A 27 20.45 -21.58 16.03
CA ASN A 27 19.80 -20.56 16.89
C ASN A 27 19.46 -19.15 16.33
N ASN A 28 18.28 -18.68 16.78
CA ASN A 28 17.81 -17.30 16.92
C ASN A 28 17.12 -16.56 15.75
N THR A 29 15.81 -16.34 15.98
CA THR A 29 14.98 -15.16 15.65
C THR A 29 14.49 -14.92 14.21
N ASN A 30 13.17 -14.69 14.12
CA ASN A 30 12.48 -13.88 13.11
C ASN A 30 12.24 -14.45 11.70
N LYS A 31 11.47 -15.54 11.61
CA LYS A 31 10.68 -15.88 10.40
C LYS A 31 9.25 -15.31 10.50
N LYS A 32 9.15 -14.00 10.75
CA LYS A 32 7.89 -13.23 10.91
C LYS A 32 8.13 -11.82 10.36
N LYS A 33 8.12 -11.60 9.04
CA LYS A 33 8.36 -10.23 8.52
C LYS A 33 7.48 -9.73 7.37
N ASP A 34 6.68 -10.57 6.72
CA ASP A 34 5.74 -10.11 5.67
C ASP A 34 4.27 -10.39 6.02
N VAL A 35 3.96 -10.52 7.31
CA VAL A 35 2.58 -10.72 7.77
C VAL A 35 2.07 -9.40 8.35
N LEU A 36 0.99 -8.88 7.76
CA LEU A 36 0.27 -7.73 8.29
C LEU A 36 -0.26 -8.05 9.70
N CYS A 37 -0.30 -7.04 10.56
CA CYS A 37 -0.73 -7.17 11.95
C CYS A 37 -2.21 -7.55 12.09
N GLU A 38 -3.00 -7.27 11.06
CA GLU A 38 -4.38 -7.69 10.82
C GLU A 38 -4.66 -7.71 9.30
N GLU A 39 -5.84 -8.19 8.90
CA GLU A 39 -6.26 -8.19 7.50
C GLU A 39 -6.54 -6.76 7.01
N ALA A 40 -5.92 -6.38 5.90
CA ALA A 40 -6.10 -5.05 5.33
C ALA A 40 -7.47 -4.93 4.65
N LYS A 41 -8.25 -3.92 5.06
CA LYS A 41 -9.48 -3.53 4.37
C LYS A 41 -9.18 -3.24 2.90
N TYR A 42 -10.09 -3.65 2.02
CA TYR A 42 -10.01 -3.44 0.57
C TYR A 42 -8.86 -4.17 -0.15
N SER A 43 -8.14 -5.07 0.53
CA SER A 43 -7.02 -5.82 -0.08
C SER A 43 -7.42 -6.79 -1.18
N ASP A 44 -8.71 -7.15 -1.27
CA ASP A 44 -9.27 -7.94 -2.38
C ASP A 44 -9.31 -7.17 -3.71
N ILE A 45 -9.33 -5.83 -3.64
CA ILE A 45 -9.51 -4.94 -4.79
C ILE A 45 -8.25 -4.11 -5.05
N LEU A 46 -7.60 -3.67 -3.97
CA LEU A 46 -6.41 -2.82 -4.01
C LEU A 46 -5.17 -3.63 -3.65
N HIS A 47 -4.12 -3.49 -4.45
CA HIS A 47 -2.85 -4.17 -4.24
C HIS A 47 -1.68 -3.31 -4.69
N LEU A 48 -0.53 -3.51 -4.07
CA LEU A 48 0.73 -2.90 -4.49
C LEU A 48 1.54 -3.89 -5.32
N PRO A 49 2.40 -3.39 -6.22
CA PRO A 49 3.29 -4.25 -7.00
C PRO A 49 4.38 -4.88 -6.12
N HIS A 50 5.11 -5.83 -6.73
CA HIS A 50 6.28 -6.48 -6.13
C HIS A 50 5.98 -7.23 -4.81
N GLY A 51 4.74 -7.67 -4.61
CA GLY A 51 4.34 -8.42 -3.41
C GLY A 51 4.43 -7.60 -2.12
N LEU A 52 4.47 -6.26 -2.22
CA LEU A 52 4.40 -5.38 -1.05
C LEU A 52 3.02 -5.50 -0.41
N LYS A 53 3.00 -5.66 0.92
CA LYS A 53 1.78 -5.66 1.72
C LYS A 53 1.58 -4.27 2.31
N ALA A 54 0.37 -3.75 2.17
CA ALA A 54 -0.01 -2.42 2.65
C ALA A 54 -1.42 -2.42 3.22
N TYR A 55 -1.71 -1.39 4.01
CA TYR A 55 -3.06 -1.04 4.40
C TYR A 55 -3.60 0.03 3.45
N PHE A 56 -4.92 0.04 3.28
CA PHE A 56 -5.65 1.02 2.48
C PHE A 56 -6.58 1.91 3.33
N ASP A 57 -6.53 1.73 4.65
CA ASP A 57 -7.20 2.56 5.64
C ASP A 57 -6.20 3.10 6.65
N LEU A 58 -6.32 4.40 6.95
CA LEU A 58 -5.39 5.12 7.81
C LEU A 58 -5.44 4.65 9.26
N GLU A 59 -6.61 4.26 9.77
CA GLU A 59 -6.75 3.83 11.15
C GLU A 59 -6.10 2.46 11.36
N GLN A 60 -6.29 1.52 10.43
CA GLN A 60 -5.60 0.24 10.43
C GLN A 60 -4.08 0.42 10.39
N ALA A 61 -3.58 1.30 9.50
CA ALA A 61 -2.16 1.58 9.41
C ALA A 61 -1.59 2.16 10.72
N ILE A 62 -2.30 3.08 11.38
CA ILE A 62 -1.90 3.66 12.67
C ILE A 62 -1.91 2.60 13.77
N TYR A 63 -2.94 1.77 13.83
CA TYR A 63 -3.03 0.69 14.80
C TYR A 63 -1.85 -0.27 14.67
N CYS A 64 -1.57 -0.75 13.45
CA CYS A 64 -0.49 -1.69 13.20
C CYS A 64 0.90 -1.06 13.36
N ALA A 65 1.09 0.19 12.95
CA ALA A 65 2.34 0.91 13.16
C ALA A 65 2.68 1.06 14.65
N LYS A 66 1.69 1.36 15.49
CA LYS A 66 1.87 1.39 16.95
C LYS A 66 2.18 0.02 17.53
N LYS A 67 1.47 -1.02 17.09
CA LYS A 67 1.65 -2.40 17.57
C LYS A 67 3.03 -2.97 17.21
N GLU A 68 3.51 -2.67 16.00
CA GLU A 68 4.82 -3.13 15.51
C GLU A 68 5.98 -2.18 15.85
N ASN A 69 5.67 -1.01 16.40
CA ASN A 69 6.63 0.07 16.66
C ASN A 69 7.45 0.45 15.41
N LYS A 70 6.75 0.61 14.27
CA LYS A 70 7.35 1.00 12.98
C LYS A 70 6.74 2.31 12.48
N PRO A 71 7.51 3.16 11.79
CA PRO A 71 6.95 4.31 11.09
C PRO A 71 6.01 3.90 9.95
N ILE A 72 5.06 4.78 9.62
CA ILE A 72 4.18 4.62 8.47
C ILE A 72 4.83 5.26 7.25
N PHE A 73 4.96 4.52 6.16
CA PHE A 73 5.23 5.08 4.84
C PHE A 73 3.90 5.35 4.16
N VAL A 74 3.54 6.63 4.03
CA VAL A 74 2.28 7.06 3.40
C VAL A 74 2.53 7.31 1.93
N ASP A 75 1.93 6.48 1.09
CA ASP A 75 1.91 6.65 -0.37
C ASP A 75 0.55 7.21 -0.81
N PHE A 76 0.53 8.49 -1.17
CA PHE A 76 -0.64 9.09 -1.80
C PHE A 76 -0.60 8.72 -3.28
N THR A 77 -1.52 7.84 -3.67
CA THR A 77 -1.49 7.18 -4.98
C THR A 77 -2.84 7.29 -5.69
N GLY A 78 -2.91 6.84 -6.93
CA GLY A 78 -4.15 6.80 -7.69
C GLY A 78 -4.10 5.89 -8.91
N HIS A 79 -5.25 5.36 -9.31
CA HIS A 79 -5.40 4.48 -10.46
C HIS A 79 -4.93 5.14 -11.76
N GLY A 80 -5.26 6.43 -11.93
CA GLY A 80 -4.87 7.22 -13.11
C GLY A 80 -3.54 7.97 -12.97
N CYS A 81 -2.82 7.83 -11.86
CA CYS A 81 -1.58 8.56 -11.61
C CYS A 81 -0.39 7.91 -12.32
N VAL A 82 -0.09 8.35 -13.55
CA VAL A 82 1.02 7.80 -14.37
C VAL A 82 2.37 7.88 -13.63
N ASN A 83 2.68 9.01 -13.01
CA ASN A 83 3.93 9.19 -12.28
C ASN A 83 4.05 8.27 -11.07
N CYS A 84 2.94 8.01 -10.36
CA CYS A 84 2.91 7.08 -9.23
C CYS A 84 3.22 5.65 -9.72
N ARG A 85 2.62 5.24 -10.84
CA ARG A 85 2.91 3.93 -11.44
C ARG A 85 4.36 3.83 -11.90
N GLU A 86 4.93 4.88 -12.48
CA GLU A 86 6.34 4.90 -12.85
C GLU A 86 7.26 4.78 -11.62
N MET A 87 6.95 5.49 -10.54
CA MET A 87 7.67 5.42 -9.28
C MET A 87 7.63 4.00 -8.68
N GLU A 88 6.46 3.39 -8.63
CA GLU A 88 6.29 2.02 -8.15
C GLU A 88 7.07 1.02 -9.02
N GLN A 89 6.95 1.10 -10.34
CA GLN A 89 7.56 0.12 -11.25
C GLN A 89 9.09 0.25 -11.35
N LYS A 90 9.62 1.48 -11.36
CA LYS A 90 11.06 1.72 -11.55
C LYS A 90 11.82 1.80 -10.25
N VAL A 91 11.29 2.51 -9.26
CA VAL A 91 12.06 2.84 -8.06
C VAL A 91 11.76 1.84 -6.94
N TRP A 92 10.51 1.41 -6.76
CA TRP A 92 10.22 0.44 -5.70
C TRP A 92 10.67 -0.98 -6.06
N ALA A 93 10.87 -1.27 -7.35
CA ALA A 93 11.48 -2.52 -7.82
C ALA A 93 12.96 -2.66 -7.44
N GLU A 94 13.66 -1.54 -7.17
CA GLU A 94 15.07 -1.57 -6.81
C GLU A 94 15.29 -2.30 -5.48
N LYS A 95 16.13 -3.34 -5.49
CA LYS A 95 16.39 -4.21 -4.34
C LYS A 95 16.63 -3.48 -3.01
N PRO A 96 17.48 -2.43 -2.93
CA PRO A 96 17.69 -1.75 -1.65
C PRO A 96 16.44 -1.03 -1.14
N ILE A 97 15.61 -0.48 -2.05
CA ILE A 97 14.39 0.26 -1.72
C ILE A 97 13.30 -0.72 -1.30
N LEU A 98 13.08 -1.77 -2.09
CA LEU A 98 12.11 -2.82 -1.80
C LEU A 98 12.35 -3.45 -0.42
N LYS A 99 13.62 -3.75 -0.11
CA LYS A 99 14.01 -4.30 1.19
C LYS A 99 13.69 -3.34 2.33
N ARG A 100 13.91 -2.04 2.14
CA ARG A 100 13.62 -1.00 3.13
C ARG A 100 12.13 -0.85 3.37
N LEU A 101 11.34 -0.77 2.29
CA LEU A 101 9.88 -0.68 2.34
C LEU A 101 9.26 -1.85 3.13
N ARG A 102 9.69 -3.09 2.87
CA ARG A 102 9.20 -4.27 3.60
C ARG A 102 9.62 -4.30 5.07
N LYS A 103 10.87 -3.96 5.36
CA LYS A 103 11.45 -4.20 6.69
C LYS A 103 11.13 -3.07 7.68
N ASP A 104 11.22 -1.83 7.21
CA ASP A 104 11.35 -0.68 8.10
C ASP A 104 10.03 0.09 8.26
N PHE A 105 9.01 -0.21 7.44
CA PHE A 105 7.77 0.56 7.40
C PHE A 105 6.52 -0.30 7.49
N VAL A 106 5.45 0.31 8.00
CA VAL A 106 4.06 -0.06 7.68
C VAL A 106 3.65 0.78 6.48
N ILE A 107 3.33 0.14 5.35
CA ILE A 107 2.95 0.85 4.13
C ILE A 107 1.45 1.17 4.18
N LEU A 108 1.10 2.44 3.96
CA LEU A 108 -0.26 2.91 3.79
C LEU A 108 -0.39 3.47 2.38
N ALA A 109 -1.20 2.82 1.54
CA ALA A 109 -1.50 3.29 0.19
C ALA A 109 -2.86 3.99 0.17
N MET A 110 -2.87 5.30 -0.03
CA MET A 110 -4.06 6.12 -0.07
C MET A 110 -4.42 6.44 -1.51
N TYR A 111 -5.30 5.63 -2.09
CA TYR A 111 -5.88 5.90 -3.41
C TYR A 111 -6.80 7.11 -3.31
N VAL A 112 -6.43 8.25 -3.90
CA VAL A 112 -7.18 9.51 -3.80
C VAL A 112 -8.18 9.72 -4.95
N ASP A 113 -8.05 8.95 -6.02
CA ASP A 113 -8.91 9.00 -7.20
C ASP A 113 -9.89 7.81 -7.29
N ASP A 114 -9.91 6.94 -6.27
CA ASP A 114 -10.82 5.80 -6.23
C ASP A 114 -12.29 6.27 -6.14
N LYS A 115 -13.07 5.82 -7.12
CA LYS A 115 -14.52 6.08 -7.23
C LYS A 115 -15.34 4.79 -7.18
N LYS A 116 -14.70 3.63 -7.00
CA LYS A 116 -15.35 2.32 -7.07
C LYS A 116 -15.74 1.80 -5.69
N ILE A 117 -14.98 2.18 -4.68
CA ILE A 117 -15.21 1.76 -3.30
C ILE A 117 -16.07 2.81 -2.60
N ASP A 118 -17.34 2.49 -2.40
CA ASP A 118 -18.23 3.25 -1.53
C ASP A 118 -17.96 2.91 -0.06
N LEU A 119 -17.95 3.95 0.77
CA LEU A 119 -17.78 3.84 2.20
C LEU A 119 -19.14 3.62 2.88
N PRO A 120 -19.18 2.88 3.99
CA PRO A 120 -20.36 2.82 4.83
C PRO A 120 -20.68 4.21 5.42
N GLU A 121 -21.95 4.48 5.71
CA GLU A 121 -22.42 5.82 6.10
C GLU A 121 -21.73 6.40 7.33
N ASN A 122 -21.31 5.54 8.26
CA ASN A 122 -20.56 5.93 9.46
C ASN A 122 -19.12 6.40 9.17
N GLU A 123 -18.59 6.12 7.98
CA GLU A 123 -17.27 6.57 7.53
C GLU A 123 -17.33 7.76 6.57
N TRP A 124 -18.53 8.30 6.29
CA TRP A 124 -18.67 9.47 5.43
C TRP A 124 -18.08 10.72 6.08
N ILE A 125 -17.38 11.50 5.26
CA ILE A 125 -16.77 12.76 5.71
C ILE A 125 -17.52 13.93 5.10
N THR A 126 -18.01 14.84 5.94
CA THR A 126 -18.53 16.14 5.48
C THR A 126 -17.38 17.13 5.44
N ALA A 127 -17.03 17.59 4.23
CA ALA A 127 -15.97 18.58 4.05
C ALA A 127 -16.46 20.00 4.44
N GLU A 128 -15.51 20.92 4.60
CA GLU A 128 -15.79 22.33 4.97
C GLU A 128 -16.68 23.05 3.95
N ASP A 129 -16.69 22.60 2.69
CA ASP A 129 -17.56 23.10 1.62
C ASP A 129 -18.99 22.51 1.67
N GLY A 130 -19.32 21.76 2.72
CA GLY A 130 -20.60 21.07 2.90
C GLY A 130 -20.77 19.82 2.04
N ARG A 131 -19.79 19.44 1.21
CA ARG A 131 -19.90 18.26 0.36
C ARG A 131 -19.53 17.00 1.14
N ILE A 132 -20.40 16.00 1.06
CA ILE A 132 -20.18 14.69 1.67
C ILE A 132 -19.31 13.82 0.75
N LYS A 133 -18.23 13.27 1.30
CA LYS A 133 -17.35 12.31 0.63
C LYS A 133 -17.79 10.90 1.00
N LYS A 134 -18.39 10.21 0.02
CA LYS A 134 -18.94 8.87 0.17
C LYS A 134 -18.02 7.76 -0.33
N THR A 135 -17.03 8.09 -1.16
CA THR A 135 -16.09 7.12 -1.72
C THR A 135 -14.76 7.13 -0.98
N LEU A 136 -14.02 6.02 -1.06
CA LEU A 136 -12.68 5.89 -0.48
C LEU A 136 -11.74 6.98 -1.01
N GLY A 137 -11.71 7.22 -2.33
CA GLY A 137 -10.90 8.28 -2.92
C GLY A 137 -11.30 9.67 -2.44
N GLY A 138 -12.60 9.93 -2.28
CA GLY A 138 -13.10 11.18 -1.71
C GLY A 138 -12.61 11.42 -0.28
N LYS A 139 -12.68 10.39 0.59
CA LYS A 139 -12.15 10.40 1.97
C LYS A 139 -10.63 10.61 1.97
N ASN A 140 -9.89 9.83 1.19
CA ASN A 140 -8.44 9.88 1.14
C ASN A 140 -7.92 11.22 0.61
N SER A 141 -8.53 11.74 -0.45
CA SER A 141 -8.22 13.06 -1.01
C SER A 141 -8.50 14.16 0.01
N TYR A 142 -9.59 14.07 0.78
CA TYR A 142 -9.85 15.02 1.85
C TYR A 142 -8.77 14.97 2.94
N ILE A 143 -8.41 13.77 3.42
CA ILE A 143 -7.36 13.57 4.43
C ILE A 143 -6.01 14.11 3.95
N GLN A 144 -5.62 13.86 2.70
CA GLN A 144 -4.37 14.36 2.12
C GLN A 144 -4.30 15.90 2.24
N ARG A 145 -5.39 16.58 1.86
CA ARG A 145 -5.45 18.05 1.90
C ARG A 145 -5.46 18.61 3.32
N THR A 146 -6.28 18.05 4.20
CA THR A 146 -6.53 18.65 5.53
C THR A 146 -5.47 18.24 6.56
N LYS A 147 -5.09 16.96 6.58
CA LYS A 147 -4.16 16.42 7.58
C LYS A 147 -2.71 16.61 7.16
N PHE A 148 -2.41 16.42 5.87
CA PHE A 148 -1.03 16.47 5.36
C PHE A 148 -0.71 17.77 4.60
N LYS A 149 -1.67 18.69 4.46
CA LYS A 149 -1.51 20.03 3.84
C LYS A 149 -0.85 19.95 2.46
N SER A 150 -1.22 18.93 1.70
CA SER A 150 -0.58 18.55 0.45
C SER A 150 -1.62 18.26 -0.64
N ASN A 151 -1.32 18.60 -1.89
CA ASN A 151 -2.23 18.49 -3.04
C ASN A 151 -1.62 17.79 -4.27
N ALA A 152 -0.35 17.38 -4.23
CA ALA A 152 0.36 16.79 -5.36
C ALA A 152 0.91 15.39 -5.01
N GLN A 153 1.33 14.66 -6.03
CA GLN A 153 1.89 13.31 -5.98
C GLN A 153 2.79 13.16 -7.22
N PRO A 154 3.98 12.53 -7.16
CA PRO A 154 4.82 12.26 -5.99
C PRO A 154 5.58 13.51 -5.50
N TYR A 155 6.11 13.50 -4.28
CA TYR A 155 7.10 14.46 -3.78
C TYR A 155 8.39 13.76 -3.39
#